data_AF-Q84RG1-F1
#
_entry.id   AF-Q84RG1-F1
#
_cell.length_a   1.000
_cell.length_b   1.000
_cell.length_c   1.000
_cell.angle_alpha   90.00
_cell.angle_beta   90.00
_cell.angle_gamma   90.00
#
_symmetry.space_group_name_H-M   'P 1'
#
loop_
_entity.id
_entity.type
_entity.pdbx_description
1 polymer ?
#
loop_
_entity_poly.entity_id
_entity_poly.type
_entity_poly.pdbx_seq_one_letter_code
_entity_poly.pdbx_strand_id
1 'polypeptide(L)'
;GMGGLGKTTLAKKIYRIMSKQFEHPASAFVPSIYSIRDLLLDILKDLMPIEEETLKLDDVRLAQKLRNFLRGKKYLVVIDGVEETQLWETLRKEKVFPNKNHGSRLLLTTRSTRVASLASSSRDDVHNMVPMDETSRWTLLKKLVFKDGRCYPELEHLGKQIATKCVGLPLALKV
;
A
#
# COMPACT_ATOMS: atom_id res chain seq x y z
N GLY A 1 -2.61 -3.27 -10.64
CA GLY A 1 -2.97 -4.71 -10.63
C GLY A 1 -4.34 -4.94 -10.01
N MET A 2 -5.05 -5.97 -10.44
CA MET A 2 -6.44 -6.30 -10.02
C MET A 2 -6.61 -6.55 -8.51
N GLY A 3 -7.87 -6.59 -8.05
CA GLY A 3 -8.22 -6.96 -6.67
C GLY A 3 -7.76 -8.38 -6.30
N GLY A 4 -7.52 -8.64 -5.02
CA GLY A 4 -7.15 -9.98 -4.53
C GLY A 4 -5.70 -10.41 -4.78
N LEU A 5 -4.89 -9.64 -5.51
CA LEU A 5 -3.48 -9.95 -5.80
C LEU A 5 -2.51 -9.75 -4.63
N GLY A 6 -2.95 -9.18 -3.51
CA GLY A 6 -2.10 -9.00 -2.33
C GLY A 6 -1.28 -7.70 -2.30
N LYS A 7 -1.68 -6.65 -3.04
CA LYS A 7 -1.03 -5.32 -3.00
C LYS A 7 -0.84 -4.77 -1.59
N THR A 8 -1.92 -4.75 -0.80
CA THR A 8 -1.91 -4.36 0.62
C THR A 8 -0.94 -5.22 1.43
N THR A 9 -0.93 -6.54 1.19
CA THR A 9 -0.01 -7.47 1.87
C THR A 9 1.45 -7.14 1.56
N LEU A 10 1.77 -6.88 0.29
CA LEU A 10 3.11 -6.48 -0.14
C LEU A 10 3.51 -5.14 0.47
N ALA A 11 2.64 -4.13 0.44
CA ALA A 11 2.92 -2.82 1.03
C ALA A 11 3.16 -2.90 2.54
N LYS A 12 2.33 -3.66 3.27
CA LYS A 12 2.54 -3.92 4.72
C LYS A 12 3.87 -4.62 4.99
N LYS A 13 4.27 -5.58 4.14
CA LYS A 13 5.55 -6.27 4.26
C LYS A 13 6.73 -5.33 4.02
N ILE A 14 6.66 -4.49 2.98
CA ILE A 14 7.67 -3.45 2.70
C ILE A 14 7.77 -2.48 3.88
N TYR A 15 6.64 -1.95 4.35
CA TYR A 15 6.62 -1.04 5.49
C TYR A 15 7.30 -1.64 6.72
N ARG A 16 6.97 -2.89 7.08
CA ARG A 16 7.58 -3.58 8.23
C ARG A 16 9.10 -3.74 8.11
N ILE A 17 9.63 -3.96 6.91
CA ILE A 17 11.07 -4.18 6.68
C ILE A 17 11.82 -2.84 6.60
N MET A 18 11.21 -1.85 5.95
CA MET A 18 11.89 -0.61 5.57
C MET A 18 11.69 0.51 6.59
N SER A 19 10.61 0.53 7.37
CA SER A 19 10.26 1.66 8.25
C SER A 19 11.39 2.09 9.18
N LYS A 20 12.15 1.12 9.72
CA LYS A 20 13.31 1.37 10.60
C LYS A 20 14.48 2.11 9.92
N GLN A 21 14.50 2.19 8.59
CA GLN A 21 15.53 2.89 7.83
C GLN A 21 15.18 4.36 7.57
N PHE A 22 13.98 4.79 7.98
CA PHE A 22 13.48 6.15 7.84
C PHE A 22 13.27 6.76 9.22
N GLU A 23 13.52 8.06 9.34
CA GLU A 23 13.31 8.80 10.59
C GLU A 23 11.82 8.95 10.89
N HIS A 24 11.01 9.04 9.84
CA HIS A 24 9.59 9.36 9.90
C HIS A 24 8.78 8.43 8.99
N PRO A 25 8.54 7.18 9.42
CA PRO A 25 7.64 6.27 8.73
C PRO A 25 6.17 6.56 9.12
N ALA A 26 5.27 6.52 8.15
CA ALA A 26 3.83 6.60 8.37
C ALA A 26 3.07 5.72 7.38
N SER A 27 1.87 5.31 7.76
CA SER A 27 0.98 4.55 6.89
C SER A 27 -0.47 4.98 7.05
N ALA A 28 -1.19 5.05 5.94
CA ALA A 28 -2.62 5.33 5.93
C ALA A 28 -3.35 4.44 4.94
N PHE A 29 -4.62 4.18 5.22
CA PHE A 29 -5.52 3.41 4.38
C PHE A 29 -6.61 4.33 3.83
N VAL A 30 -6.90 4.23 2.54
CA VAL A 30 -7.96 4.96 1.87
C VAL A 30 -9.17 4.04 1.74
N PRO A 31 -10.22 4.22 2.57
CA PRO A 31 -11.47 3.49 2.41
C PRO A 31 -12.22 3.91 1.13
N SER A 32 -13.22 3.12 0.72
CA SER A 32 -14.04 3.42 -0.46
C SER A 32 -14.75 4.78 -0.39
N ILE A 33 -15.12 5.21 0.83
CA ILE A 33 -15.64 6.54 1.11
C ILE A 33 -14.61 7.20 2.01
N TYR A 34 -13.84 8.13 1.46
CA TYR A 34 -12.75 8.80 2.17
C TYR A 34 -13.01 10.30 2.30
N SER A 35 -12.37 10.89 3.31
CA SER A 35 -12.15 12.33 3.40
C SER A 35 -10.66 12.61 3.30
N ILE A 36 -10.28 13.66 2.56
CA ILE A 36 -8.89 14.13 2.52
C ILE A 36 -8.42 14.47 3.93
N ARG A 37 -9.30 15.08 4.74
CA ARG A 37 -9.06 15.34 6.14
C ARG A 37 -8.59 14.11 6.91
N ASP A 38 -9.36 13.04 6.84
CA ASP A 38 -9.11 11.82 7.61
C ASP A 38 -7.80 11.18 7.16
N LEU A 39 -7.53 11.17 5.84
CA LEU A 39 -6.26 10.70 5.31
C LEU A 39 -5.07 11.51 5.84
N LEU A 40 -5.17 12.85 5.85
CA LEU A 40 -4.09 13.71 6.34
C LEU A 40 -3.85 13.52 7.84
N LEU A 41 -4.92 13.41 8.63
CA LEU A 41 -4.84 13.12 10.07
C LEU A 41 -4.26 11.72 10.33
N ASP A 42 -4.65 10.73 9.53
CA ASP A 42 -4.13 9.36 9.62
C ASP A 42 -2.64 9.27 9.31
N ILE A 43 -2.11 10.11 8.43
CA ILE A 43 -0.67 10.20 8.22
C ILE A 43 -0.01 10.96 9.38
N LEU A 44 -0.60 12.09 9.81
CA LEU A 44 -0.02 12.93 10.86
C LEU A 44 0.11 12.20 12.20
N LYS A 45 -0.87 11.36 12.59
CA LYS A 45 -0.86 10.65 13.87
C LYS A 45 0.33 9.70 14.03
N ASP A 46 0.84 9.15 12.92
CA ASP A 46 2.03 8.31 12.91
C ASP A 46 3.33 9.13 13.05
N LEU A 47 3.28 10.42 12.72
CA LEU A 47 4.44 11.31 12.63
C LEU A 47 4.61 12.21 13.86
N MET A 48 3.50 12.61 14.47
CA MET A 48 3.49 13.52 15.62
C MET A 48 2.18 13.40 16.43
N PRO A 49 2.18 13.79 17.71
CA PRO A 49 0.96 13.94 18.48
C PRO A 49 -0.03 14.92 17.82
N ILE A 50 -1.31 14.58 17.87
CA ILE A 50 -2.39 15.42 17.35
C ILE A 50 -2.97 16.27 18.48
N GLU A 51 -2.73 17.57 18.41
CA GLU A 51 -3.28 18.58 19.34
C GLU A 51 -4.72 18.96 18.94
N GLU A 52 -5.52 19.45 19.89
CA GLU A 52 -6.89 19.93 19.62
C GLU A 52 -6.94 21.02 18.55
N GLU A 53 -5.97 21.92 18.53
CA GLU A 53 -5.85 22.97 17.51
C GLU A 53 -5.68 22.36 16.11
N THR A 54 -5.01 21.21 16.00
CA THR A 54 -4.83 20.51 14.73
C THR A 54 -6.16 19.98 14.22
N LEU A 55 -7.03 19.50 15.11
CA LEU A 55 -8.38 19.03 14.77
C LEU A 55 -9.32 20.18 14.34
N LYS A 56 -8.96 21.44 14.59
CA LYS A 56 -9.71 22.63 14.16
C LYS A 56 -9.21 23.22 12.83
N LEU A 57 -8.07 22.75 12.31
CA LEU A 57 -7.53 23.21 11.04
C LEU A 57 -8.42 22.74 9.88
N ASP A 58 -8.58 23.58 8.86
CA ASP A 58 -9.12 23.15 7.56
C ASP A 58 -8.13 22.21 6.83
N ASP A 59 -8.59 21.59 5.75
CA ASP A 59 -7.82 20.57 5.02
C ASP A 59 -6.56 21.14 4.36
N VAL A 60 -6.59 22.41 3.93
CA VAL A 60 -5.44 23.11 3.34
C VAL A 60 -4.36 23.33 4.40
N ARG A 61 -4.76 23.77 5.60
CA ARG A 61 -3.85 23.97 6.73
C ARG A 61 -3.33 22.64 7.27
N LEU A 62 -4.13 21.57 7.26
CA LEU A 62 -3.65 20.21 7.57
C LEU A 62 -2.59 19.74 6.57
N ALA A 63 -2.85 19.90 5.27
CA ALA A 63 -1.91 19.58 4.21
C ALA A 63 -0.60 20.38 4.36
N GLN A 64 -0.71 21.68 4.68
CA GLN A 64 0.44 22.53 4.95
C GLN A 64 1.21 22.10 6.21
N LYS A 65 0.52 21.72 7.30
CA LYS A 65 1.15 21.22 8.53
C LYS A 65 1.95 19.95 8.23
N LEU A 66 1.35 18.97 7.53
CA LEU A 66 2.03 17.75 7.11
C LEU A 66 3.24 18.05 6.19
N ARG A 67 3.06 18.88 5.18
CA ARG A 67 4.16 19.31 4.29
C ARG A 67 5.31 19.95 5.04
N ASN A 68 5.01 20.87 5.95
CA ASN A 68 6.02 21.57 6.74
C ASN A 68 6.78 20.61 7.65
N PHE A 69 6.08 19.64 8.26
CA PHE A 69 6.71 18.59 9.05
C PHE A 69 7.65 17.72 8.21
N LEU A 70 7.24 17.30 7.01
CA LEU A 70 8.04 16.41 6.16
C LEU A 70 9.23 17.11 5.47
N ARG A 71 9.20 18.44 5.37
CA ARG A 71 10.22 19.21 4.65
C ARG A 71 11.61 19.03 5.27
N GLY A 72 12.56 18.59 4.43
CA GLY A 72 13.95 18.38 4.84
C GLY A 72 14.21 17.08 5.59
N LYS A 73 13.21 16.19 5.68
CA LYS A 73 13.31 14.94 6.46
C LYS A 73 13.32 13.71 5.57
N LYS A 74 13.95 12.64 6.05
CA LYS A 74 13.93 11.31 5.40
C LYS A 74 12.72 10.49 5.88
N TYR A 75 11.61 10.58 5.14
CA TYR A 75 10.35 9.92 5.48
C TYR A 75 10.02 8.74 4.56
N LEU A 76 9.22 7.80 5.08
CA LEU A 76 8.52 6.79 4.30
C LEU A 76 7.02 6.92 4.56
N VAL A 77 6.24 7.26 3.54
CA VAL A 77 4.76 7.26 3.67
C VAL A 77 4.20 6.14 2.79
N VAL A 78 3.33 5.30 3.37
CA VAL A 78 2.58 4.28 2.64
C VAL A 78 1.11 4.67 2.60
N ILE A 79 0.55 4.82 1.41
CA ILE A 79 -0.89 5.08 1.22
C ILE A 79 -1.51 3.88 0.51
N ASP A 80 -2.29 3.11 1.25
CA ASP A 80 -2.92 1.88 0.76
C ASP A 80 -4.33 2.16 0.24
N GLY A 81 -4.65 1.73 -0.99
CA GLY A 81 -6.02 1.73 -1.50
C GLY A 81 -6.46 2.97 -2.27
N VAL A 82 -5.55 3.74 -2.88
CA VAL A 82 -5.93 4.94 -3.65
C VAL A 82 -6.61 4.56 -4.96
N GLU A 83 -7.91 4.81 -5.11
CA GLU A 83 -8.66 4.39 -6.30
C GLU A 83 -8.97 5.53 -7.27
N GLU A 84 -9.18 6.73 -6.73
CA GLU A 84 -9.56 7.92 -7.48
C GLU A 84 -8.36 8.80 -7.83
N THR A 85 -8.31 9.29 -9.08
CA THR A 85 -7.25 10.21 -9.53
C THR A 85 -7.34 11.55 -8.82
N GLN A 86 -8.56 12.00 -8.51
CA GLN A 86 -8.82 13.29 -7.84
C GLN A 86 -8.12 13.39 -6.49
N LEU A 87 -8.11 12.31 -5.70
CA LEU A 87 -7.40 12.27 -4.42
C LEU A 87 -5.90 12.53 -4.62
N TRP A 88 -5.28 11.79 -5.53
CA TRP A 88 -3.85 11.95 -5.79
C TRP A 88 -3.50 13.33 -6.35
N GLU A 89 -4.30 13.83 -7.30
CA GLU A 89 -4.12 15.17 -7.88
C GLU A 89 -4.24 16.27 -6.81
N THR A 90 -5.15 16.12 -5.86
CA THR A 90 -5.31 17.07 -4.76
C THR A 90 -4.08 17.06 -3.85
N LEU A 91 -3.61 15.88 -3.42
CA LEU A 91 -2.39 15.76 -2.61
C LEU A 91 -1.16 16.33 -3.33
N ARG A 92 -1.07 16.11 -4.66
CA ARG A 92 0.00 16.66 -5.50
C ARG A 92 -0.08 18.18 -5.63
N LYS A 93 -1.29 18.74 -5.86
CA LYS A 93 -1.52 20.18 -5.99
C LYS A 93 -1.14 20.93 -4.71
N GLU A 94 -1.50 20.40 -3.56
CA GLU A 94 -1.16 20.97 -2.25
C GLU A 94 0.32 20.75 -1.85
N LYS A 95 1.07 19.99 -2.67
CA LYS A 95 2.47 19.64 -2.45
C LYS A 95 2.70 18.97 -1.09
N VAL A 96 1.77 18.09 -0.69
CA VAL A 96 1.76 17.45 0.65
C VAL A 96 3.08 16.73 0.94
N PHE A 97 3.64 16.04 -0.06
CA PHE A 97 4.86 15.25 0.07
C PHE A 97 6.04 15.94 -0.63
N PRO A 98 6.83 16.78 0.07
CA PRO A 98 7.96 17.48 -0.53
C PRO A 98 9.12 16.52 -0.81
N ASN A 99 9.51 16.38 -2.09
CA ASN A 99 10.69 15.61 -2.48
C ASN A 99 11.86 16.55 -2.84
N LYS A 100 12.90 16.58 -2.00
CA LYS A 100 14.15 17.34 -2.22
C LYS A 100 15.40 16.45 -2.14
N ASN A 101 15.29 15.19 -2.57
CA ASN A 101 16.41 14.23 -2.62
C ASN A 101 17.04 13.87 -1.25
N HIS A 102 16.29 13.96 -0.15
CA HIS A 102 16.73 13.48 1.18
C HIS A 102 16.55 11.97 1.40
N GLY A 103 16.40 11.19 0.31
CA GLY A 103 16.14 9.75 0.39
C GLY A 103 14.71 9.38 0.78
N SER A 104 13.78 10.33 0.84
CA SER A 104 12.36 10.09 1.17
C SER A 104 11.67 9.21 0.13
N ARG A 105 10.66 8.45 0.55
CA ARG A 105 9.90 7.53 -0.31
C ARG A 105 8.40 7.63 -0.03
N LEU A 106 7.62 7.56 -1.10
CA LEU A 106 6.17 7.39 -1.06
C LEU A 106 5.84 6.06 -1.74
N LEU A 107 5.11 5.19 -1.06
CA LEU A 107 4.59 3.95 -1.62
C LEU A 107 3.07 4.04 -1.67
N LEU A 108 2.50 3.84 -2.85
CA LEU A 108 1.06 3.88 -3.07
C LEU A 108 0.60 2.53 -3.60
N THR A 109 -0.51 2.00 -3.08
CA THR A 109 -1.19 0.85 -3.70
C THR A 109 -2.47 1.31 -4.38
N THR A 110 -2.73 0.76 -5.56
CA THR A 110 -3.92 1.10 -6.34
C THR A 110 -4.36 -0.05 -7.26
N ARG A 111 -5.67 -0.13 -7.52
CA ARG A 111 -6.24 -0.94 -8.60
C ARG A 111 -6.27 -0.19 -9.93
N SER A 112 -6.19 1.14 -9.91
CA SER A 112 -6.31 2.03 -11.06
C SER A 112 -4.96 2.26 -11.74
N THR A 113 -4.87 1.88 -13.01
CA THR A 113 -3.69 2.17 -13.84
C THR A 113 -3.52 3.67 -14.08
N ARG A 114 -4.62 4.44 -14.09
CA ARG A 114 -4.59 5.91 -14.20
C ARG A 114 -3.95 6.55 -12.99
N VAL A 115 -4.33 6.13 -11.77
CA VAL A 115 -3.70 6.61 -10.53
C VAL A 115 -2.21 6.26 -10.53
N ALA A 116 -1.84 5.02 -10.86
CA ALA A 116 -0.44 4.60 -10.92
C ALA A 116 0.39 5.45 -11.91
N SER A 117 -0.18 5.76 -13.07
CA SER A 117 0.47 6.62 -14.06
C SER A 117 0.60 8.08 -13.62
N LEU A 118 -0.36 8.63 -12.87
CA LEU A 118 -0.30 10.00 -12.37
C LEU A 118 0.65 10.16 -11.18
N ALA A 119 0.85 9.09 -10.41
CA ALA A 119 1.68 9.06 -9.20
C ALA A 119 3.15 8.72 -9.47
N SER A 120 3.46 8.09 -10.60
CA SER A 120 4.82 7.74 -10.99
C SER A 120 5.54 8.91 -11.66
N SER A 121 6.87 8.95 -11.48
CA SER A 121 7.75 9.87 -12.23
C SER A 121 8.32 9.18 -13.48
N SER A 122 8.42 7.85 -13.45
CA SER A 122 8.88 6.99 -14.54
C SER A 122 8.10 5.68 -14.58
N ARG A 123 8.22 4.92 -15.69
CA ARG A 123 7.60 3.60 -15.79
C ARG A 123 8.16 2.60 -14.77
N ASP A 124 9.42 2.76 -14.39
CA ASP A 124 10.11 1.86 -13.46
C ASP A 124 9.62 2.02 -12.01
N ASP A 125 8.91 3.11 -11.69
CA ASP A 125 8.29 3.33 -10.38
C ASP A 125 7.03 2.47 -10.18
N VAL A 126 6.48 1.88 -11.26
CA VAL A 126 5.21 1.15 -11.22
C VAL A 126 5.44 -0.36 -11.18
N HIS A 127 5.19 -0.96 -10.02
CA HIS A 127 5.16 -2.42 -9.89
C HIS A 127 3.78 -2.99 -10.25
N ASN A 128 3.66 -3.54 -11.46
CA ASN A 128 2.45 -4.22 -11.92
C ASN A 128 2.35 -5.64 -11.36
N MET A 129 1.63 -5.81 -10.24
CA MET A 129 1.30 -7.14 -9.74
C MET A 129 0.37 -7.88 -10.72
N VAL A 130 0.75 -9.11 -11.05
CA VAL A 130 0.03 -10.06 -11.91
C VAL A 130 -0.38 -11.31 -11.10
N PRO A 131 -1.36 -12.11 -11.58
CA PRO A 131 -1.69 -13.38 -10.96
C PRO A 131 -0.47 -14.31 -10.84
N MET A 132 -0.45 -15.11 -9.78
CA MET A 132 0.63 -16.07 -9.53
C MET A 132 0.65 -17.17 -10.59
N ASP A 133 1.86 -17.58 -10.99
CA ASP A 133 2.07 -18.78 -11.78
C ASP A 133 1.60 -20.05 -11.04
N GLU A 134 1.55 -21.18 -11.74
CA GLU A 134 1.10 -22.47 -11.18
C GLU A 134 1.94 -22.92 -9.97
N THR A 135 3.26 -22.76 -10.03
CA THR A 135 4.19 -23.16 -8.98
C THR A 135 3.98 -22.34 -7.71
N SER A 136 3.88 -21.03 -7.87
CA SER A 136 3.65 -20.07 -6.79
C SER A 136 2.30 -20.28 -6.12
N ARG A 137 1.24 -20.52 -6.92
CA ARG A 137 -0.10 -20.88 -6.40
C ARG A 137 -0.09 -22.15 -5.57
N TRP A 138 0.48 -23.23 -6.11
CA TRP A 138 0.54 -24.50 -5.38
C TRP A 138 1.35 -24.36 -4.10
N THR A 139 2.49 -23.67 -4.17
CA THR A 139 3.33 -23.39 -3.01
C THR A 139 2.59 -22.61 -1.94
N LEU A 140 1.79 -21.60 -2.33
CA LEU A 140 0.98 -20.86 -1.37
C LEU A 140 -0.13 -21.73 -0.77
N LEU A 141 -0.86 -22.49 -1.58
CA LEU A 141 -1.94 -23.36 -1.09
C LEU A 141 -1.39 -24.38 -0.08
N LYS A 142 -0.25 -25.01 -0.38
CA LYS A 142 0.40 -25.93 0.56
C LYS A 142 0.68 -25.28 1.91
N LYS A 143 1.21 -24.05 1.91
CA LYS A 143 1.51 -23.31 3.15
C LYS A 143 0.26 -22.91 3.92
N LEU A 144 -0.86 -22.70 3.24
CA LEU A 144 -2.13 -22.34 3.87
C LEU A 144 -2.81 -23.55 4.53
N VAL A 145 -2.80 -24.70 3.85
CA VAL A 145 -3.49 -25.92 4.29
C VAL A 145 -2.62 -26.74 5.25
N PHE A 146 -1.36 -26.95 4.90
CA PHE A 146 -0.41 -27.78 5.66
C PHE A 146 0.53 -26.88 6.45
N LYS A 147 0.31 -26.76 7.76
CA LYS A 147 1.06 -25.85 8.65
C LYS A 147 2.57 -26.14 8.70
N ASP A 148 2.98 -27.39 8.47
CA ASP A 148 4.37 -27.80 8.38
C ASP A 148 4.93 -27.79 6.94
N GLY A 149 4.12 -27.33 5.98
CA GLY A 149 4.47 -27.20 4.56
C GLY A 149 4.52 -28.52 3.79
N ARG A 150 4.22 -29.64 4.43
CA ARG A 150 4.27 -30.97 3.82
C ARG A 150 2.87 -31.44 3.45
N CYS A 151 2.67 -31.65 2.16
CA CYS A 151 1.44 -32.21 1.62
C CYS A 151 1.56 -33.74 1.59
N TYR A 152 0.50 -34.44 2.01
CA TYR A 152 0.39 -35.89 1.83
C TYR A 152 0.33 -36.23 0.33
N PRO A 153 1.09 -37.22 -0.18
CA PRO A 153 1.14 -37.56 -1.60
C PRO A 153 -0.24 -37.77 -2.25
N GLU A 154 -1.18 -38.35 -1.49
CA GLU A 154 -2.55 -38.65 -1.94
C GLU A 154 -3.37 -37.38 -2.21
N LEU A 155 -3.02 -36.26 -1.56
CA LEU A 155 -3.73 -34.99 -1.69
C LEU A 155 -3.08 -34.04 -2.69
N GLU A 156 -1.87 -34.34 -3.18
CA GLU A 156 -1.13 -33.42 -4.04
C GLU A 156 -1.85 -33.15 -5.36
N HIS A 157 -2.37 -34.20 -6.01
CA HIS A 157 -3.09 -34.05 -7.27
C HIS A 157 -4.34 -33.18 -7.10
N LEU A 158 -5.16 -33.48 -6.08
CA LEU A 158 -6.37 -32.71 -5.77
C LEU A 158 -6.03 -31.26 -5.39
N GLY A 159 -4.99 -31.05 -4.60
CA GLY A 159 -4.52 -29.71 -4.20
C GLY A 159 -4.10 -28.86 -5.39
N LYS A 160 -3.37 -29.43 -6.36
CA LYS A 160 -3.02 -28.72 -7.61
C LYS A 160 -4.27 -28.37 -8.43
N GLN A 161 -5.24 -29.27 -8.54
CA GLN A 161 -6.51 -28.98 -9.23
C GLN A 161 -7.27 -27.81 -8.58
N ILE A 162 -7.32 -27.77 -7.24
CA ILE A 162 -7.91 -26.65 -6.50
C ILE A 162 -7.14 -25.35 -6.79
N ALA A 163 -5.81 -25.37 -6.70
CA ALA A 163 -4.97 -24.21 -6.94
C ALA A 163 -5.16 -23.63 -8.37
N THR A 164 -5.36 -24.50 -9.36
CA THR A 164 -5.66 -24.10 -10.74
C THR A 164 -6.96 -23.33 -10.84
N LYS A 165 -8.03 -23.77 -10.15
CA LYS A 165 -9.34 -23.10 -10.14
C LYS A 165 -9.31 -21.70 -9.51
N CYS A 166 -8.33 -21.39 -8.65
CA CYS A 166 -8.18 -20.07 -8.02
C CYS A 166 -7.50 -19.01 -8.90
N VAL A 167 -7.19 -19.33 -10.17
CA VAL A 167 -6.72 -18.38 -11.23
C VAL A 167 -5.60 -17.41 -10.82
N GLY A 168 -4.73 -17.81 -9.90
CA GLY A 168 -3.55 -17.05 -9.51
C GLY A 168 -3.80 -15.95 -8.47
N LEU A 169 -5.00 -15.88 -7.89
CA LEU A 169 -5.34 -14.87 -6.88
C LEU A 169 -5.04 -15.40 -5.46
N PRO A 170 -4.11 -14.79 -4.70
CA PRO A 170 -3.85 -15.16 -3.31
C PRO A 170 -5.10 -15.15 -2.42
N LEU A 171 -6.03 -14.22 -2.68
CA LEU A 171 -7.28 -14.14 -1.92
C LEU A 171 -8.16 -15.38 -2.13
N ALA A 172 -8.30 -15.84 -3.38
CA ALA A 172 -9.14 -17.01 -3.70
C ALA A 172 -8.59 -18.33 -3.13
N LEU A 173 -7.31 -18.38 -2.78
CA LEU A 173 -6.68 -19.55 -2.12
C LEU A 173 -6.89 -19.58 -0.61
N LYS A 174 -7.36 -18.47 -0.01
CA LYS A 174 -7.60 -18.36 1.44
C LYS A 174 -9.07 -18.58 1.83
N VAL A 175 -9.98 -18.52 0.88
CA VAL A 175 -11.43 -18.60 1.08
C VAL A 175 -11.87 -20.05 0.95
#